data_AF-A0A378K6R4-F1
#
_entry.id   AF-A0A378K6R4-F1
#
_cell.length_a   1.000
_cell.length_b   1.000
_cell.length_c   1.000
_cell.angle_alpha   90.00
_cell.angle_beta   90.00
_cell.angle_gamma   90.00
#
_symmetry.space_group_name_H-M   'P 1'
#
loop_
_entity.id
_entity.type
_entity.pdbx_description
1 polymer ?
#
loop_
_entity_poly.entity_id
_entity_poly.type
_entity_poly.pdbx_seq_one_letter_code
_entity_poly.pdbx_strand_id
1 'polypeptide(L)'
;MKTIKSNFFSILCICFSITIIILLIISNKVLNKKISQLQQQTFQIQNSLLAPIHENLVELLKVYSARDENGPLELVRHGKENDGGYLVAVKAFKQADVLLGYGIHKDNSFEDYFSLIYNKPSYGFDCGVEYIKSKSKLFTLVKECIGSDAFLYKPANTNHKVTSFAEQVDNLKIEGKKLFIKMDIEGAEYEAFSGIMKHKDNVTGIALEIHFNDTRSAQNAITLLKQLEKHFVLIHVHGNNYATSTGFSTTKSLGTIPNVIELSYINKALVKNYNLSEDQSHPRKIDQPNNPNKPDAAFTISAPSTNSFL
;
A
#
# COMPACT_ATOMS: atom_id res chain seq x y z
N MET A 1 39.49 8.29 72.28
CA MET A 1 39.93 9.13 71.13
C MET A 1 40.11 8.36 69.82
N LYS A 2 40.81 7.22 69.77
CA LYS A 2 41.01 6.44 68.52
C LYS A 2 39.72 5.91 67.88
N THR A 3 38.79 5.39 68.68
CA THR A 3 37.50 4.83 68.21
C THR A 3 36.57 5.90 67.62
N ILE A 4 36.56 7.10 68.18
CA ILE A 4 35.77 8.24 67.69
C ILE A 4 36.31 8.74 66.34
N LYS A 5 37.65 8.84 66.20
CA LYS A 5 38.29 9.21 64.91
C LYS A 5 38.04 8.16 63.82
N SER A 6 38.06 6.87 64.16
CA SER A 6 37.74 5.77 63.23
C SER A 6 36.29 5.85 62.75
N ASN A 7 35.33 6.05 63.66
CA ASN A 7 33.91 6.18 63.30
C ASN A 7 33.66 7.43 62.44
N PHE A 8 34.33 8.55 62.75
CA PHE A 8 34.21 9.78 61.96
C PHE A 8 34.75 9.60 60.53
N PHE A 9 35.88 8.89 60.38
CA PHE A 9 36.45 8.58 59.07
C PHE A 9 35.54 7.64 58.26
N SER A 10 34.97 6.60 58.89
CA SER A 10 34.01 5.71 58.24
C SER A 10 32.72 6.44 57.81
N ILE A 11 32.19 7.34 58.65
CA ILE A 11 31.03 8.17 58.29
C ILE A 11 31.36 9.08 57.10
N LEU A 12 32.54 9.70 57.08
CA LEU A 12 32.97 10.56 55.98
C LEU A 12 33.09 9.79 54.65
N CYS A 13 33.64 8.58 54.68
CA CYS A 13 33.70 7.70 53.50
C CYS A 13 32.30 7.33 52.98
N ILE A 14 31.36 6.98 53.88
CA ILE A 14 29.97 6.66 53.50
C ILE A 14 29.28 7.88 52.88
N CYS A 15 29.43 9.07 53.48
CA CYS A 15 28.89 10.31 52.93
C CYS A 15 29.45 10.62 51.53
N PHE A 16 30.75 10.39 51.30
CA PHE A 16 31.38 10.58 49.99
C PHE A 16 30.84 9.60 48.94
N SER A 17 30.71 8.31 49.28
CA SER A 17 30.13 7.30 48.39
C SER A 17 28.66 7.59 48.05
N ILE A 18 27.84 8.00 49.03
CA ILE A 18 26.45 8.41 48.79
C ILE A 18 26.39 9.63 47.86
N THR A 19 27.27 10.61 48.05
CA THR A 19 27.34 11.80 47.20
C THR A 19 27.68 11.42 45.75
N ILE A 20 28.65 10.52 45.54
CA ILE A 20 28.99 10.00 44.19
C ILE A 20 27.79 9.29 43.56
N ILE A 21 27.09 8.43 44.31
CA ILE A 21 25.90 7.71 43.81
C ILE A 21 24.80 8.71 43.42
N ILE A 22 24.54 9.72 44.24
CA ILE A 22 23.56 10.78 43.94
C ILE A 22 23.96 11.53 42.66
N LEU A 23 25.23 11.91 42.52
CA LEU A 23 25.75 12.58 41.31
C LEU A 23 25.61 11.70 40.06
N LEU A 24 25.88 10.40 40.15
CA LEU A 24 25.68 9.44 39.06
C LEU A 24 24.20 9.30 38.67
N ILE A 25 23.29 9.23 39.65
CA ILE A 25 21.84 9.18 39.41
C ILE A 25 21.36 10.47 38.75
N ILE A 26 21.80 11.63 39.23
CA ILE A 26 21.46 12.93 38.63
C ILE A 26 21.99 13.01 37.19
N SER A 27 23.25 12.61 36.96
CA SER A 27 23.86 12.57 35.64
C SER A 27 23.07 11.67 34.67
N ASN A 28 22.69 10.47 35.12
CA ASN A 28 21.87 9.55 34.32
C ASN A 28 20.47 10.14 34.02
N LYS A 29 19.81 10.78 35.00
CA LYS A 29 18.54 11.50 34.75
C LYS A 29 18.69 12.63 33.73
N VAL A 30 19.76 13.42 33.81
CA VAL A 30 20.07 14.49 32.86
C VAL A 30 20.35 13.92 31.46
N LEU A 31 21.11 12.83 31.37
CA LEU A 31 21.41 12.15 30.12
C LEU A 31 20.13 11.59 29.47
N ASN A 32 19.29 10.89 30.23
CA ASN A 32 18.01 10.37 29.71
C ASN A 32 17.09 11.49 29.24
N LYS A 33 17.01 12.61 29.98
CA LYS A 33 16.25 13.79 29.53
C LYS A 33 16.77 14.35 28.21
N LYS A 34 18.10 14.46 28.04
CA LYS A 34 18.72 14.90 26.78
C LYS A 34 18.45 13.91 25.64
N ILE A 35 18.52 12.61 25.89
CA ILE A 35 18.19 11.57 24.89
C ILE A 35 16.73 11.72 24.46
N SER A 36 15.79 11.84 25.39
CA SER A 36 14.38 12.05 25.05
C SER A 36 14.14 13.34 24.27
N GLN A 37 14.83 14.43 24.61
CA GLN A 37 14.78 15.69 23.85
C GLN A 37 15.32 15.52 22.43
N LEU A 38 16.46 14.83 22.25
CA LEU A 38 17.02 14.55 20.93
C LEU A 38 16.10 13.65 20.12
N GLN A 39 15.52 12.60 20.72
CA GLN A 39 14.53 11.74 20.06
C GLN A 39 13.31 12.55 19.60
N GLN A 40 12.82 13.46 20.45
CA GLN A 40 11.71 14.35 20.08
C GLN A 40 12.11 15.29 18.94
N GLN A 41 13.30 15.90 18.98
CA GLN A 41 13.80 16.76 17.90
C GLN A 41 13.96 16.00 16.58
N THR A 42 14.55 14.79 16.63
CA THR A 42 14.69 13.92 15.46
C THR A 42 13.33 13.56 14.88
N PHE A 43 12.35 13.20 15.71
CA PHE A 43 10.98 12.91 15.28
C PHE A 43 10.32 14.13 14.62
N GLN A 44 10.48 15.33 15.19
CA GLN A 44 9.96 16.57 14.59
C GLN A 44 10.61 16.86 13.23
N ILE A 45 11.93 16.69 13.10
CA ILE A 45 12.63 16.88 11.83
C ILE A 45 12.15 15.86 10.80
N GLN A 46 12.04 14.58 11.16
CA GLN A 46 11.53 13.53 10.27
C GLN A 46 10.12 13.84 9.77
N ASN A 47 9.21 14.24 10.68
CA ASN A 47 7.86 14.65 10.31
C ASN A 47 7.83 15.87 9.38
N SER A 48 8.70 16.87 9.63
CA SER A 48 8.78 18.06 8.79
C SER A 48 9.27 17.76 7.36
N LEU A 49 10.15 16.76 7.19
CA LEU A 49 10.65 16.32 5.89
C LEU A 49 9.63 15.45 5.15
N LEU A 50 8.84 14.65 5.88
CA LEU A 50 7.81 13.79 5.33
C LEU A 50 6.52 14.54 4.97
N ALA A 51 6.19 15.62 5.69
CA ALA A 51 4.94 16.34 5.49
C ALA A 51 4.72 16.77 4.03
N PRO A 52 5.67 17.42 3.31
CA PRO A 52 5.47 17.76 1.90
C PRO A 52 5.26 16.54 0.98
N ILE A 53 5.88 15.40 1.32
CA ILE A 53 5.76 14.15 0.56
C ILE A 53 4.35 13.58 0.77
N HIS A 54 3.88 13.49 2.01
CA HIS A 54 2.53 13.05 2.33
C HIS A 54 1.46 13.97 1.72
N GLU A 55 1.67 15.30 1.76
CA GLU A 55 0.76 16.27 1.14
C GLU A 55 0.64 16.12 -0.39
N ASN A 56 1.69 15.65 -1.05
CA ASN A 56 1.69 15.37 -2.49
C ASN A 56 1.06 14.00 -2.78
N LEU A 57 1.38 13.00 -1.95
CA LEU A 57 0.80 11.66 -2.05
C LEU A 57 -0.73 11.72 -1.93
N VAL A 58 -1.26 12.40 -0.92
CA VAL A 58 -2.71 12.51 -0.68
C VAL A 58 -3.46 13.13 -1.87
N GLU A 59 -2.87 14.10 -2.54
CA GLU A 59 -3.49 14.70 -3.73
C GLU A 59 -3.65 13.70 -4.88
N LEU A 60 -2.70 12.76 -5.02
CA LEU A 60 -2.72 11.70 -6.03
C LEU A 60 -3.70 10.56 -5.69
N LEU A 61 -4.23 10.54 -4.48
CA LEU A 61 -5.22 9.54 -4.02
C LEU A 61 -6.67 10.00 -4.21
N LYS A 62 -6.88 11.20 -4.78
CA LYS A 62 -8.22 11.69 -5.10
C LYS A 62 -8.90 10.81 -6.15
N VAL A 63 -10.12 10.39 -5.84
CA VAL A 63 -10.91 9.51 -6.73
C VAL A 63 -11.77 10.32 -7.69
N TYR A 64 -12.02 9.74 -8.86
CA TYR A 64 -12.79 10.34 -9.93
C TYR A 64 -14.06 9.56 -10.21
N SER A 65 -15.16 10.28 -10.40
CA SER A 65 -16.39 9.73 -10.96
C SER A 65 -16.25 9.65 -12.48
N ALA A 66 -16.16 8.43 -13.01
CA ALA A 66 -16.02 8.16 -14.45
C ALA A 66 -17.31 7.64 -15.08
N ARG A 67 -17.47 7.91 -16.37
CA ARG A 67 -18.63 7.53 -17.17
C ARG A 67 -18.19 6.92 -18.51
N ASP A 68 -18.91 5.92 -18.98
CA ASP A 68 -18.77 5.36 -20.32
C ASP A 68 -19.97 5.78 -21.20
N GLU A 69 -20.14 5.13 -22.35
CA GLU A 69 -21.25 5.39 -23.27
C GLU A 69 -22.64 5.09 -22.68
N ASN A 70 -22.72 4.26 -21.63
CA ASN A 70 -23.95 3.84 -20.97
C ASN A 70 -24.25 4.61 -19.69
N GLY A 71 -23.35 5.50 -19.24
CA GLY A 71 -23.53 6.33 -18.05
C GLY A 71 -22.41 6.13 -17.02
N PRO A 72 -22.68 6.39 -15.72
CA PRO A 72 -21.71 6.15 -14.65
C PRO A 72 -21.20 4.71 -14.63
N LEU A 73 -19.90 4.53 -14.38
CA LEU A 73 -19.33 3.20 -14.24
C LEU A 73 -19.94 2.45 -13.05
N GLU A 74 -20.33 1.21 -13.29
CA GLU A 74 -20.71 0.26 -12.25
C GLU A 74 -19.44 -0.31 -11.59
N LEU A 75 -19.32 -0.14 -10.27
CA LEU A 75 -18.27 -0.79 -9.48
C LEU A 75 -18.84 -1.99 -8.73
N VAL A 76 -18.07 -3.07 -8.70
CA VAL A 76 -18.39 -4.29 -7.97
C VAL A 76 -17.23 -4.67 -7.06
N ARG A 77 -17.53 -5.19 -5.87
CA ARG A 77 -16.52 -5.83 -5.02
C ARG A 77 -16.23 -7.23 -5.56
N HIS A 78 -14.99 -7.48 -5.95
CA HIS A 78 -14.54 -8.69 -6.62
C HIS A 78 -13.40 -9.35 -5.84
N GLY A 79 -13.42 -10.68 -5.72
CA GLY A 79 -12.57 -11.45 -4.79
C GLY A 79 -13.32 -11.89 -3.53
N LYS A 80 -12.63 -12.56 -2.60
CA LYS A 80 -13.24 -13.00 -1.33
C LYS A 80 -13.59 -11.80 -0.42
N GLU A 81 -14.33 -12.07 0.64
CA GLU A 81 -14.65 -11.08 1.68
C GLU A 81 -13.39 -10.57 2.40
N ASN A 82 -13.44 -9.31 2.84
CA ASN A 82 -12.35 -8.62 3.54
C ASN A 82 -11.05 -8.58 2.70
N ASP A 83 -9.91 -8.82 3.32
CA ASP A 83 -8.60 -8.81 2.67
C ASP A 83 -8.58 -9.61 1.36
N GLY A 84 -8.02 -9.09 0.27
CA GLY A 84 -7.96 -9.75 -1.04
C GLY A 84 -9.16 -9.53 -1.98
N GLY A 85 -10.16 -8.74 -1.57
CA GLY A 85 -11.25 -8.30 -2.43
C GLY A 85 -11.24 -6.80 -2.71
N TYR A 86 -11.40 -6.39 -3.97
CA TYR A 86 -11.27 -4.99 -4.41
C TYR A 86 -12.54 -4.49 -5.10
N LEU A 87 -12.81 -3.18 -5.05
CA LEU A 87 -13.88 -2.56 -5.84
C LEU A 87 -13.38 -2.17 -7.23
N VAL A 88 -13.86 -2.87 -8.25
CA VAL A 88 -13.41 -2.70 -9.63
C VAL A 88 -14.56 -2.30 -10.55
N ALA A 89 -14.26 -1.51 -11.58
CA ALA A 89 -15.24 -1.21 -12.63
C ALA A 89 -15.55 -2.47 -13.45
N VAL A 90 -16.82 -2.86 -13.50
CA VAL A 90 -17.30 -4.00 -14.30
C VAL A 90 -16.89 -3.88 -15.78
N LYS A 91 -16.83 -2.65 -16.29
CA LYS A 91 -16.37 -2.32 -17.65
C LYS A 91 -14.95 -2.85 -17.93
N ALA A 92 -14.03 -2.71 -16.97
CA ALA A 92 -12.65 -3.15 -17.13
C ALA A 92 -12.57 -4.67 -17.31
N PHE A 93 -13.28 -5.44 -16.47
CA PHE A 93 -13.34 -6.90 -16.60
C PHE A 93 -14.02 -7.36 -17.89
N LYS A 94 -15.12 -6.70 -18.30
CA LYS A 94 -15.79 -7.02 -19.57
C LYS A 94 -14.86 -6.82 -20.77
N GLN A 95 -14.01 -5.80 -20.75
CA GLN A 95 -13.07 -5.48 -21.83
C GLN A 95 -11.79 -6.32 -21.80
N ALA A 96 -11.36 -6.81 -20.64
CA ALA A 96 -10.17 -7.63 -20.51
C ALA A 96 -10.37 -8.99 -21.19
N ASP A 97 -9.42 -9.47 -21.96
CA ASP A 97 -9.39 -10.85 -22.47
C ASP A 97 -8.78 -11.81 -21.44
N VAL A 98 -7.85 -11.31 -20.61
CA VAL A 98 -7.05 -12.09 -19.66
C VAL A 98 -6.87 -11.28 -18.37
N LEU A 99 -6.84 -11.95 -17.22
CA LEU A 99 -6.42 -11.36 -15.94
C LEU A 99 -5.04 -11.89 -15.53
N LEU A 100 -4.13 -10.98 -15.16
CA LEU A 100 -2.82 -11.29 -14.58
C LEU A 100 -2.81 -10.83 -13.12
N GLY A 101 -2.77 -11.77 -12.18
CA GLY A 101 -2.76 -11.51 -10.74
C GLY A 101 -1.38 -11.77 -10.17
N TYR A 102 -0.79 -10.79 -9.48
CA TYR A 102 0.54 -10.89 -8.87
C TYR A 102 0.42 -10.91 -7.34
N GLY A 103 1.21 -11.80 -6.71
CA GLY A 103 1.19 -12.05 -5.27
C GLY A 103 -0.07 -12.79 -4.85
N ILE A 104 -0.12 -14.08 -5.19
CA ILE A 104 -1.26 -14.95 -4.90
C ILE A 104 -1.22 -15.43 -3.46
N HIS A 105 -0.02 -15.72 -2.95
CA HIS A 105 0.22 -16.27 -1.62
C HIS A 105 -0.73 -17.44 -1.30
N LYS A 106 -1.80 -17.20 -0.53
CA LYS A 106 -2.77 -18.22 -0.10
C LYS A 106 -4.17 -18.03 -0.68
N ASP A 107 -4.37 -17.09 -1.60
CA ASP A 107 -5.68 -16.72 -2.10
C ASP A 107 -5.68 -16.35 -3.59
N ASN A 108 -6.39 -17.15 -4.39
CA ASN A 108 -6.65 -16.92 -5.81
C ASN A 108 -8.13 -16.58 -6.10
N SER A 109 -8.89 -16.13 -5.09
CA SER A 109 -10.33 -15.89 -5.23
C SER A 109 -10.65 -14.79 -6.24
N PHE A 110 -9.80 -13.76 -6.36
CA PHE A 110 -9.96 -12.69 -7.33
C PHE A 110 -9.87 -13.22 -8.77
N GLU A 111 -8.86 -14.04 -9.04
CA GLU A 111 -8.61 -14.69 -10.32
C GLU A 111 -9.70 -15.72 -10.65
N ASP A 112 -10.04 -16.57 -9.67
CA ASP A 112 -11.11 -17.57 -9.81
C ASP A 112 -12.44 -16.92 -10.16
N TYR A 113 -12.81 -15.86 -9.43
CA TYR A 113 -14.08 -15.18 -9.65
C TYR A 113 -14.10 -14.51 -11.03
N PHE A 114 -12.98 -13.93 -11.48
CA PHE A 114 -12.90 -13.36 -12.82
C PHE A 114 -13.16 -14.44 -13.88
N SER A 115 -12.46 -15.57 -13.76
CA SER A 115 -12.61 -16.65 -14.72
C SER A 115 -14.00 -17.28 -14.71
N LEU A 116 -14.62 -17.45 -13.54
CA LEU A 116 -15.95 -18.04 -13.41
C LEU A 116 -17.05 -17.11 -13.91
N ILE A 117 -16.96 -15.80 -13.62
CA ILE A 117 -17.98 -14.80 -13.98
C ILE A 117 -17.89 -14.43 -15.47
N TYR A 118 -16.67 -14.21 -15.98
CA TYR A 118 -16.47 -13.69 -17.34
C TYR A 118 -16.09 -14.78 -18.36
N ASN A 119 -15.89 -16.02 -17.91
CA ASN A 119 -15.47 -17.15 -18.74
C ASN A 119 -14.20 -16.85 -19.56
N LYS A 120 -13.18 -16.31 -18.87
CA LYS A 120 -11.90 -15.87 -19.45
C LYS A 120 -10.71 -16.39 -18.64
N PRO A 121 -9.54 -16.61 -19.26
CA PRO A 121 -8.36 -17.10 -18.55
C PRO A 121 -7.84 -16.10 -17.53
N SER A 122 -7.34 -16.63 -16.41
CA SER A 122 -6.59 -15.88 -15.41
C SER A 122 -5.28 -16.59 -15.07
N TYR A 123 -4.24 -15.81 -14.84
CA TYR A 123 -2.92 -16.30 -14.47
C TYR A 123 -2.51 -15.66 -13.16
N GLY A 124 -2.24 -16.49 -12.15
CA GLY A 124 -1.72 -16.06 -10.86
C GLY A 124 -0.22 -16.25 -10.79
N PHE A 125 0.54 -15.21 -10.50
CA PHE A 125 2.01 -15.18 -10.46
C PHE A 125 2.51 -15.09 -9.03
N ASP A 126 3.26 -16.10 -8.60
CA ASP A 126 3.92 -16.12 -7.30
C ASP A 126 5.04 -17.19 -7.26
N CYS A 127 6.30 -16.77 -7.10
CA CYS A 127 7.43 -17.71 -7.02
C CYS A 127 7.63 -18.36 -5.64
N GLY A 128 6.85 -17.97 -4.63
CA GLY A 128 6.82 -18.59 -3.30
C GLY A 128 5.67 -19.59 -3.09
N VAL A 129 4.82 -19.81 -4.11
CA VAL A 129 3.64 -20.68 -4.02
C VAL A 129 3.83 -21.92 -4.89
N GLU A 130 3.91 -23.08 -4.24
CA GLU A 130 4.05 -24.37 -4.94
C GLU A 130 2.73 -24.93 -5.47
N TYR A 131 1.63 -24.66 -4.78
CA TYR A 131 0.31 -25.14 -5.15
C TYR A 131 -0.76 -24.26 -4.50
N ILE A 132 -1.81 -23.97 -5.27
CA ILE A 132 -3.05 -23.40 -4.76
C ILE A 132 -4.24 -24.12 -5.37
N LYS A 133 -5.25 -24.41 -4.55
CA LYS A 133 -6.46 -25.06 -5.03
C LYS A 133 -7.35 -24.03 -5.72
N SER A 134 -7.55 -24.22 -7.01
CA SER A 134 -8.42 -23.39 -7.83
C SER A 134 -9.83 -23.94 -7.95
N LYS A 135 -10.83 -23.05 -7.98
CA LYS A 135 -12.22 -23.36 -8.33
C LYS A 135 -12.45 -23.30 -9.83
N SER A 136 -11.68 -22.50 -10.56
CA SER A 136 -11.78 -22.33 -12.01
C SER A 136 -10.83 -23.24 -12.76
N LYS A 137 -11.32 -23.87 -13.84
CA LYS A 137 -10.47 -24.59 -14.81
C LYS A 137 -9.68 -23.67 -15.74
N LEU A 138 -10.03 -22.38 -15.78
CA LEU A 138 -9.38 -21.36 -16.61
C LEU A 138 -8.31 -20.57 -15.84
N PHE A 139 -8.13 -20.86 -14.55
CA PHE A 139 -7.05 -20.30 -13.74
C PHE A 139 -5.79 -21.16 -13.89
N THR A 140 -4.64 -20.50 -14.04
CA THR A 140 -3.33 -21.15 -14.03
C THR A 140 -2.40 -20.45 -13.04
N LEU A 141 -1.80 -21.22 -12.14
CA LEU A 141 -0.71 -20.73 -11.30
C LEU A 141 0.60 -20.76 -12.11
N VAL A 142 1.25 -19.60 -12.20
CA VAL A 142 2.57 -19.40 -12.78
C VAL A 142 3.55 -19.14 -11.63
N LYS A 143 4.51 -20.04 -11.43
CA LYS A 143 5.43 -20.00 -10.27
C LYS A 143 6.60 -19.05 -10.53
N GLU A 144 6.29 -17.80 -10.83
CA GLU A 144 7.25 -16.77 -11.21
C GLU A 144 6.92 -15.48 -10.48
N CYS A 145 7.94 -14.78 -10.00
CA CYS A 145 7.82 -13.42 -9.50
C CYS A 145 8.09 -12.42 -10.64
N ILE A 146 7.62 -11.19 -10.47
CA ILE A 146 7.84 -10.10 -11.41
C ILE A 146 8.76 -9.04 -10.78
N GLY A 147 9.79 -8.63 -11.52
CA GLY A 147 10.74 -7.61 -11.08
C GLY A 147 11.72 -8.12 -10.01
N SER A 148 11.20 -8.53 -8.85
CA SER A 148 12.02 -8.97 -7.71
C SER A 148 11.32 -10.06 -6.88
N ASP A 149 12.11 -10.93 -6.26
CA ASP A 149 11.67 -11.88 -5.22
C ASP A 149 12.15 -11.47 -3.82
N ALA A 150 12.82 -10.31 -3.68
CA ALA A 150 13.43 -9.86 -2.44
C ALA A 150 12.42 -9.50 -1.34
N PHE A 151 11.16 -9.27 -1.72
CA PHE A 151 10.07 -8.84 -0.83
C PHE A 151 9.19 -9.99 -0.36
N LEU A 152 9.48 -11.24 -0.75
CA LEU A 152 8.72 -12.40 -0.30
C LEU A 152 8.75 -12.54 1.24
N TYR A 153 7.60 -12.83 1.84
CA TYR A 153 7.50 -13.13 3.26
C TYR A 153 8.21 -14.44 3.61
N LYS A 154 9.45 -14.35 4.10
CA LYS A 154 10.26 -15.46 4.65
C LYS A 154 9.96 -16.82 3.99
N PRO A 155 10.11 -16.94 2.66
CA PRO A 155 9.64 -18.14 1.97
C PRO A 155 10.55 -19.31 2.34
N ALA A 156 9.98 -20.34 2.99
CA ALA A 156 10.70 -21.60 3.19
C ALA A 156 10.96 -22.33 1.86
N ASN A 157 10.18 -22.02 0.81
CA ASN A 157 10.18 -22.69 -0.50
C ASN A 157 9.94 -21.71 -1.66
N THR A 158 10.89 -20.82 -1.96
CA THR A 158 10.87 -20.04 -3.21
C THR A 158 11.71 -20.74 -4.27
N ASN A 159 11.26 -20.70 -5.52
CA ASN A 159 12.06 -21.21 -6.65
C ASN A 159 13.00 -20.15 -7.26
N HIS A 160 12.97 -18.91 -6.74
CA HIS A 160 13.77 -17.76 -7.18
C HIS A 160 13.62 -17.40 -8.67
N LYS A 161 12.55 -17.87 -9.33
CA LYS A 161 12.30 -17.56 -10.74
C LYS A 161 11.65 -16.18 -10.85
N VAL A 162 12.40 -15.22 -11.35
CA VAL A 162 11.95 -13.85 -11.60
C VAL A 162 11.96 -13.59 -13.11
N THR A 163 10.88 -13.01 -13.62
CA THR A 163 10.69 -12.69 -15.04
C THR A 163 10.20 -11.26 -15.21
N SER A 164 10.49 -10.65 -16.35
CA SER A 164 9.89 -9.38 -16.74
C SER A 164 8.45 -9.56 -17.23
N PHE A 165 7.67 -8.47 -17.18
CA PHE A 165 6.31 -8.46 -17.73
C PHE A 165 6.28 -8.86 -19.21
N ALA A 166 7.28 -8.45 -20.01
CA ALA A 166 7.34 -8.76 -21.42
C ALA A 166 7.56 -10.26 -21.67
N GLU A 167 8.45 -10.90 -20.91
CA GLU A 167 8.66 -12.36 -20.97
C GLU A 167 7.40 -13.12 -20.57
N GLN A 168 6.67 -12.66 -19.55
CA GLN A 168 5.42 -13.30 -19.12
C GLN A 168 4.34 -13.23 -20.21
N VAL A 169 4.19 -12.06 -20.85
CA VAL A 169 3.26 -11.89 -21.98
C VAL A 169 3.63 -12.80 -23.15
N ASP A 170 4.92 -12.92 -23.47
CA ASP A 170 5.45 -13.78 -24.55
C ASP A 170 5.26 -15.28 -24.23
N ASN A 171 5.68 -15.71 -23.05
CA ASN A 171 5.58 -17.11 -22.60
C ASN A 171 4.14 -17.61 -22.58
N LEU A 172 3.19 -16.74 -22.21
CA LEU A 172 1.76 -17.06 -22.20
C LEU A 172 1.10 -16.91 -23.58
N LYS A 173 1.79 -16.36 -24.58
CA LYS A 173 1.26 -16.09 -25.93
C LYS A 173 0.01 -15.21 -25.91
N ILE A 174 0.05 -14.16 -25.08
CA ILE A 174 -1.05 -13.21 -24.87
C ILE A 174 -0.71 -11.81 -25.42
N GLU A 175 0.19 -11.74 -26.39
CA GLU A 175 0.53 -10.51 -27.08
C GLU A 175 -0.72 -9.88 -27.72
N GLY A 176 -0.85 -8.56 -27.59
CA GLY A 176 -1.99 -7.82 -28.14
C GLY A 176 -3.33 -8.04 -27.42
N LYS A 177 -3.41 -8.95 -26.44
CA LYS A 177 -4.61 -9.14 -25.62
C LYS A 177 -4.87 -7.95 -24.72
N LYS A 178 -6.15 -7.73 -24.39
CA LYS A 178 -6.55 -6.78 -23.35
C LYS A 178 -6.38 -7.42 -21.98
N LEU A 179 -5.64 -6.75 -21.10
CA LEU A 179 -5.20 -7.30 -19.81
C LEU A 179 -5.89 -6.58 -18.67
N PHE A 180 -6.37 -7.31 -17.67
CA PHE A 180 -6.65 -6.75 -16.35
C PHE A 180 -5.49 -7.15 -15.41
N ILE A 181 -5.03 -6.23 -14.56
CA ILE A 181 -3.92 -6.48 -13.65
C ILE A 181 -4.43 -6.40 -12.21
N LYS A 182 -4.22 -7.45 -11.41
CA LYS A 182 -4.25 -7.38 -9.94
C LYS A 182 -2.81 -7.44 -9.46
N MET A 183 -2.40 -6.56 -8.56
CA MET A 183 -1.03 -6.58 -8.02
C MET A 183 -1.00 -6.19 -6.55
N ASP A 184 -0.38 -7.05 -5.77
CA ASP A 184 -0.10 -6.87 -4.35
C ASP A 184 1.12 -7.75 -4.05
N ILE A 185 2.32 -7.14 -3.98
CA ILE A 185 3.61 -7.85 -3.93
C ILE A 185 4.60 -7.18 -2.97
N GLU A 186 4.08 -6.59 -1.89
CA GLU A 186 4.83 -6.21 -0.68
C GLU A 186 6.03 -5.26 -0.89
N GLY A 187 6.01 -4.46 -1.96
CA GLY A 187 7.06 -3.48 -2.28
C GLY A 187 7.74 -3.68 -3.64
N ALA A 188 7.54 -4.82 -4.30
CA ALA A 188 8.06 -5.07 -5.64
C ALA A 188 7.26 -4.36 -6.75
N GLU A 189 6.15 -3.67 -6.42
CA GLU A 189 5.25 -3.03 -7.38
C GLU A 189 6.00 -2.00 -8.23
N TYR A 190 6.87 -1.21 -7.60
CA TYR A 190 7.56 -0.09 -8.26
C TYR A 190 8.47 -0.54 -9.40
N GLU A 191 9.15 -1.68 -9.23
CA GLU A 191 9.99 -2.25 -10.27
C GLU A 191 9.13 -2.89 -11.37
N ALA A 192 8.13 -3.68 -10.98
CA ALA A 192 7.24 -4.37 -11.90
C ALA A 192 6.48 -3.41 -12.83
N PHE A 193 6.00 -2.28 -12.30
CA PHE A 193 5.22 -1.31 -13.08
C PHE A 193 6.02 -0.62 -14.18
N SER A 194 7.34 -0.52 -14.05
CA SER A 194 8.19 0.04 -15.11
C SER A 194 8.08 -0.77 -16.43
N GLY A 195 7.91 -2.09 -16.32
CA GLY A 195 7.66 -2.99 -17.45
C GLY A 195 6.20 -2.94 -17.91
N ILE A 196 5.25 -3.02 -16.97
CA ILE A 196 3.80 -2.99 -17.25
C ILE A 196 3.40 -1.74 -18.02
N MET A 197 3.93 -0.57 -17.64
CA MET A 197 3.58 0.70 -18.27
C MET A 197 3.98 0.79 -19.74
N LYS A 198 4.89 -0.06 -20.22
CA LYS A 198 5.19 -0.18 -21.67
C LYS A 198 4.00 -0.76 -22.46
N HIS A 199 3.11 -1.47 -21.80
CA HIS A 199 1.92 -2.12 -22.37
C HIS A 199 0.61 -1.44 -21.95
N LYS A 200 0.67 -0.20 -21.42
CA LYS A 200 -0.49 0.56 -20.89
C LYS A 200 -1.72 0.57 -21.81
N ASP A 201 -1.55 0.57 -23.13
CA ASP A 201 -2.65 0.64 -24.12
C ASP A 201 -3.44 -0.67 -24.22
N ASN A 202 -2.88 -1.76 -23.71
CA ASN A 202 -3.51 -3.08 -23.60
C ASN A 202 -4.12 -3.32 -22.22
N VAL A 203 -3.74 -2.55 -21.20
CA VAL A 203 -4.29 -2.71 -19.85
C VAL A 203 -5.65 -2.03 -19.76
N THR A 204 -6.66 -2.75 -19.31
CA THR A 204 -8.06 -2.30 -19.20
C THR A 204 -8.37 -1.66 -17.85
N GLY A 205 -7.77 -2.20 -16.80
CA GLY A 205 -7.89 -1.73 -15.43
C GLY A 205 -6.85 -2.41 -14.54
N ILE A 206 -6.68 -1.84 -13.36
CA ILE A 206 -5.68 -2.27 -12.38
C ILE A 206 -6.34 -2.27 -11.00
N ALA A 207 -6.23 -3.37 -10.26
CA ALA A 207 -6.40 -3.42 -8.81
C ALA A 207 -5.02 -3.53 -8.18
N LEU A 208 -4.66 -2.62 -7.27
CA LEU A 208 -3.29 -2.45 -6.80
C LEU A 208 -3.27 -2.17 -5.29
N GLU A 209 -2.50 -2.93 -4.53
CA GLU A 209 -2.10 -2.53 -3.17
C GLU A 209 -0.70 -1.91 -3.21
N ILE A 210 -0.50 -0.76 -2.57
CA ILE A 210 0.82 -0.13 -2.45
C ILE A 210 1.22 0.10 -1.00
N HIS A 211 2.52 -0.05 -0.74
CA HIS A 211 3.15 -0.01 0.57
C HIS A 211 4.14 1.16 0.66
N PHE A 212 3.87 2.19 1.47
CA PHE A 212 4.77 3.36 1.64
C PHE A 212 5.16 3.62 3.09
N ASN A 213 5.93 2.71 3.68
CA ASN A 213 6.32 2.75 5.10
C ASN A 213 7.43 3.76 5.45
N ASP A 214 8.12 4.32 4.46
CA ASP A 214 9.22 5.26 4.64
C ASP A 214 9.27 6.31 3.53
N THR A 215 10.19 7.28 3.66
CA THR A 215 10.37 8.37 2.68
C THR A 215 10.62 7.86 1.25
N ARG A 216 11.37 6.76 1.11
CA ARG A 216 11.77 6.24 -0.21
C ARG A 216 10.58 5.58 -0.90
N SER A 217 9.89 4.70 -0.20
CA SER A 217 8.69 4.01 -0.67
C SER A 217 7.55 5.00 -0.93
N ALA A 218 7.38 6.04 -0.10
CA ALA A 218 6.44 7.14 -0.39
C ALA A 218 6.79 7.90 -1.68
N GLN A 219 8.08 8.17 -1.94
CA GLN A 219 8.51 8.81 -3.18
C GLN A 219 8.33 7.91 -4.41
N ASN A 220 8.53 6.60 -4.24
CA ASN A 220 8.26 5.60 -5.29
C ASN A 220 6.76 5.53 -5.59
N ALA A 221 5.91 5.55 -4.56
CA ALA A 221 4.45 5.62 -4.70
C ALA A 221 4.03 6.86 -5.50
N ILE A 222 4.49 8.06 -5.12
CA ILE A 222 4.22 9.30 -5.87
C ILE A 222 4.63 9.17 -7.33
N THR A 223 5.79 8.56 -7.61
CA THR A 223 6.28 8.37 -8.97
C THR A 223 5.37 7.44 -9.78
N LEU A 224 4.99 6.31 -9.19
CA LEU A 224 4.08 5.34 -9.80
C LEU A 224 2.70 5.96 -10.05
N LEU A 225 2.09 6.61 -9.05
CA LEU A 225 0.76 7.22 -9.17
C LEU A 225 0.73 8.29 -10.28
N LYS A 226 1.77 9.12 -10.39
CA LYS A 226 1.92 10.10 -11.50
C LYS A 226 2.08 9.44 -12.87
N GLN A 227 2.68 8.25 -12.95
CA GLN A 227 2.75 7.50 -14.20
C GLN A 227 1.38 6.90 -14.56
N LEU A 228 0.67 6.36 -13.58
CA LEU A 228 -0.67 5.79 -13.75
C LEU A 228 -1.68 6.87 -14.18
N GLU A 229 -1.68 8.03 -13.52
CA GLU A 229 -2.60 9.13 -13.80
C GLU A 229 -2.58 9.57 -15.27
N LYS A 230 -1.46 9.41 -15.99
CA LYS A 230 -1.37 9.75 -17.42
C LYS A 230 -2.32 8.91 -18.29
N HIS A 231 -2.53 7.65 -17.94
CA HIS A 231 -3.22 6.66 -18.78
C HIS A 231 -4.47 6.06 -18.13
N PHE A 232 -4.61 6.20 -16.81
CA PHE A 232 -5.66 5.58 -16.03
C PHE A 232 -6.37 6.62 -15.17
N VAL A 233 -7.62 6.31 -14.81
CA VAL A 233 -8.46 7.08 -13.90
C VAL A 233 -8.55 6.30 -12.60
N LEU A 234 -8.18 6.91 -11.48
CA LEU A 234 -8.36 6.37 -10.13
C LEU A 234 -9.84 6.47 -9.76
N ILE A 235 -10.52 5.34 -9.65
CA ILE A 235 -11.98 5.27 -9.43
C ILE A 235 -12.34 4.84 -8.01
N HIS A 236 -11.38 4.30 -7.26
CA HIS A 236 -11.58 3.89 -5.89
C HIS A 236 -10.26 3.80 -5.13
N VAL A 237 -10.31 4.15 -3.84
CA VAL A 237 -9.26 3.98 -2.83
C VAL A 237 -9.91 3.36 -1.60
N HIS A 238 -9.21 2.43 -0.97
CA HIS A 238 -9.56 1.84 0.32
C HIS A 238 -8.31 1.71 1.20
N GLY A 239 -8.46 2.00 2.50
CA GLY A 239 -7.35 1.98 3.43
C GLY A 239 -7.21 0.62 4.10
N ASN A 240 -6.02 0.01 4.01
CA ASN A 240 -5.82 -1.28 4.65
C ASN A 240 -5.71 -1.11 6.18
N ASN A 241 -6.73 -1.59 6.89
CA ASN A 241 -6.87 -1.38 8.33
C ASN A 241 -5.95 -2.27 9.21
N TYR A 242 -5.07 -3.09 8.61
CA TYR A 242 -3.92 -3.65 9.32
C TYR A 242 -2.84 -2.58 9.60
N ALA A 243 -2.75 -1.53 8.77
CA ALA A 243 -1.72 -0.50 8.79
C ALA A 243 -2.16 0.84 9.42
N THR A 244 -3.25 0.86 10.22
CA THR A 244 -3.72 2.11 10.84
C THR A 244 -2.73 2.69 11.85
N SER A 245 -1.96 1.84 12.55
CA SER A 245 -0.98 2.30 13.54
C SER A 245 0.28 2.93 12.94
N THR A 246 0.48 2.76 11.63
CA THR A 246 1.64 3.31 10.91
C THR A 246 1.25 4.44 9.96
N GLY A 247 -0.03 4.79 9.87
CA GLY A 247 -0.52 5.83 8.97
C GLY A 247 -0.09 7.25 9.31
N PHE A 248 -0.47 8.19 8.45
CA PHE A 248 -0.18 9.62 8.58
C PHE A 248 -1.45 10.48 8.41
N SER A 249 -1.35 11.74 8.80
CA SER A 249 -2.40 12.75 8.57
C SER A 249 -1.77 13.98 7.91
N THR A 250 -2.57 14.71 7.13
CA THR A 250 -2.14 15.89 6.38
C THR A 250 -3.12 17.04 6.57
N THR A 251 -2.75 18.24 6.13
CA THR A 251 -3.67 19.39 6.11
C THR A 251 -4.79 19.24 5.08
N LYS A 252 -4.64 18.29 4.14
CA LYS A 252 -5.59 17.98 3.07
C LYS A 252 -6.38 16.69 3.30
N SER A 253 -6.38 16.18 4.52
CA SER A 253 -7.16 15.00 4.88
C SER A 253 -7.77 15.13 6.27
N LEU A 254 -8.94 14.51 6.44
CA LEU A 254 -9.54 14.24 7.74
C LEU A 254 -9.36 12.75 8.05
N GLY A 255 -8.88 12.43 9.25
CA GLY A 255 -8.55 11.06 9.64
C GLY A 255 -7.09 10.68 9.39
N THR A 256 -6.76 9.44 9.69
CA THR A 256 -5.42 8.87 9.47
C THR A 256 -5.45 7.97 8.24
N ILE A 257 -4.61 8.30 7.26
CA ILE A 257 -4.44 7.52 6.04
C ILE A 257 -3.41 6.42 6.34
N PRO A 258 -3.75 5.13 6.23
CA PRO A 258 -2.81 4.04 6.48
C PRO A 258 -1.68 4.02 5.43
N ASN A 259 -0.52 3.49 5.79
CA ASN A 259 0.63 3.36 4.87
C ASN A 259 0.49 2.26 3.82
N VAL A 260 -0.64 1.55 3.87
CA VAL A 260 -1.01 0.49 2.92
C VAL A 260 -2.41 0.83 2.44
N ILE A 261 -2.55 0.98 1.12
CA ILE A 261 -3.81 1.35 0.48
C ILE A 261 -4.05 0.50 -0.76
N GLU A 262 -5.32 0.17 -0.96
CA GLU A 262 -5.82 -0.52 -2.13
C GLU A 262 -6.40 0.51 -3.10
N LEU A 263 -6.05 0.40 -4.37
CA LEU A 263 -6.37 1.33 -5.44
C LEU A 263 -6.99 0.58 -6.59
N SER A 264 -8.05 1.14 -7.17
CA SER A 264 -8.61 0.61 -8.41
C SER A 264 -8.66 1.66 -9.50
N TYR A 265 -8.15 1.27 -10.66
CA TYR A 265 -7.99 2.10 -11.84
C TYR A 265 -8.73 1.51 -13.04
N ILE A 266 -9.24 2.39 -13.90
CA ILE A 266 -9.71 2.05 -15.25
C ILE A 266 -8.90 2.82 -16.30
N ASN A 267 -8.62 2.20 -17.44
CA ASN A 267 -7.91 2.88 -18.53
C ASN A 267 -8.75 4.03 -19.10
N LYS A 268 -8.12 5.18 -19.33
CA LYS A 268 -8.77 6.37 -19.90
C LYS A 268 -9.39 6.12 -21.28
N ALA A 269 -8.85 5.18 -22.06
CA ALA A 269 -9.40 4.79 -23.34
C ALA A 269 -10.76 4.09 -23.25
N LEU A 270 -11.16 3.63 -22.05
CA LEU A 270 -12.44 2.96 -21.79
C LEU A 270 -13.50 3.87 -21.17
N VAL A 271 -13.19 5.15 -20.96
CA VAL A 271 -14.12 6.13 -20.39
C VAL A 271 -14.37 7.26 -21.38
N LYS A 272 -15.59 7.77 -21.39
CA LYS A 272 -16.00 8.90 -22.23
C LYS A 272 -15.66 10.23 -21.56
N ASN A 273 -15.88 10.32 -20.26
CA ASN A 273 -15.50 11.46 -19.43
C ASN A 273 -15.32 11.01 -17.97
N TYR A 274 -14.62 11.83 -17.19
CA TYR A 274 -14.44 11.65 -15.76
C TYR A 274 -14.23 13.02 -15.12
N ASN A 275 -14.71 13.17 -13.89
CA ASN A 275 -14.54 14.40 -13.09
C ASN A 275 -14.15 14.00 -11.68
N LEU A 276 -13.52 14.91 -10.95
CA LEU A 276 -13.22 14.70 -9.53
C LEU A 276 -14.52 14.33 -8.81
N SER A 277 -14.51 13.25 -8.03
CA SER A 277 -15.69 12.82 -7.27
C SER A 277 -16.03 13.85 -6.20
N GLU A 278 -17.31 14.15 -6.03
CA GLU A 278 -17.80 15.00 -4.92
C GLU A 278 -17.58 14.33 -3.57
N ASP A 279 -17.67 13.00 -3.53
CA ASP A 279 -17.34 12.19 -2.35
C ASP A 279 -15.91 11.67 -2.45
N GLN A 280 -15.06 12.15 -1.53
CA GLN A 280 -13.67 11.75 -1.32
C GLN A 280 -13.52 11.05 0.05
N SER A 281 -14.60 10.46 0.56
CA SER A 281 -14.62 9.72 1.82
C SER A 281 -14.37 8.24 1.57
N HIS A 282 -13.52 7.67 2.41
CA HIS A 282 -13.13 6.27 2.39
C HIS A 282 -13.33 5.71 3.81
N PRO A 283 -13.89 4.50 3.97
CA PRO A 283 -14.41 3.59 2.94
C PRO A 283 -15.76 4.02 2.34
N ARG A 284 -16.15 3.41 1.22
CA ARG A 284 -17.52 3.43 0.67
C ARG A 284 -18.40 2.39 1.36
N LYS A 285 -19.72 2.51 1.21
CA LYS A 285 -20.69 1.57 1.80
C LYS A 285 -20.53 0.10 1.38
N ILE A 286 -19.94 -0.16 0.21
CA ILE A 286 -19.74 -1.51 -0.33
C ILE A 286 -18.33 -2.06 -0.08
N ASP A 287 -17.46 -1.26 0.54
CA ASP A 287 -16.16 -1.72 1.01
C ASP A 287 -16.31 -2.63 2.23
N GLN A 288 -15.24 -3.37 2.53
CA GLN A 288 -15.13 -4.22 3.71
C GLN A 288 -13.72 -4.09 4.27
N PRO A 289 -13.56 -4.01 5.60
CA PRO A 289 -12.24 -3.89 6.20
C PRO A 289 -11.35 -5.09 5.88
N ASN A 290 -10.05 -4.91 5.61
CA ASN A 290 -9.13 -6.03 5.41
C ASN A 290 -9.08 -6.96 6.63
N ASN A 291 -9.03 -6.38 7.83
CA ASN A 291 -9.17 -7.08 9.10
C ASN A 291 -10.64 -7.01 9.58
N PRO A 292 -11.40 -8.11 9.49
CA PRO A 292 -12.81 -8.11 9.91
C PRO A 292 -13.02 -7.88 11.41
N ASN A 293 -11.97 -8.01 12.23
CA ASN A 293 -12.04 -7.81 13.68
C ASN A 293 -11.76 -6.37 14.11
N LYS A 294 -11.53 -5.45 13.18
CA LYS A 294 -11.27 -4.03 13.43
C LYS A 294 -12.18 -3.17 12.56
N PRO A 295 -12.54 -1.94 13.01
CA PRO A 295 -13.20 -0.99 12.13
C PRO A 295 -12.31 -0.67 10.94
N ASP A 296 -12.95 -0.21 9.87
CA ASP A 296 -12.29 0.25 8.66
C ASP A 296 -11.41 1.49 8.91
N ALA A 297 -10.41 1.70 8.05
CA ALA A 297 -9.53 2.86 8.10
C ALA A 297 -10.22 4.07 7.46
N ALA A 298 -11.03 4.78 8.25
CA ALA A 298 -11.81 5.91 7.76
C ALA A 298 -10.97 7.19 7.58
N PHE A 299 -10.99 7.77 6.38
CA PHE A 299 -10.42 9.07 6.08
C PHE A 299 -11.15 9.77 4.93
N THR A 300 -11.07 11.10 4.87
CA THR A 300 -11.62 11.92 3.79
C THR A 300 -10.52 12.79 3.22
N ILE A 301 -10.35 12.80 1.90
CA ILE A 301 -9.40 13.69 1.23
C ILE A 301 -10.11 14.99 0.87
N SER A 302 -9.57 16.14 1.29
CA SER A 302 -10.15 17.43 0.99
C SER A 302 -10.18 17.66 -0.52
N ALA A 303 -11.36 17.95 -1.07
CA ALA A 303 -11.47 18.48 -2.42
C ALA A 303 -10.61 19.76 -2.53
N PRO A 304 -10.04 20.08 -3.69
CA PRO A 304 -9.35 21.35 -3.87
C PRO A 304 -10.26 22.47 -3.38
N SER A 305 -9.74 23.33 -2.50
CA SER A 305 -10.42 24.59 -2.20
C SER A 305 -10.59 25.30 -3.54
N THR A 306 -11.81 25.40 -4.04
CA THR A 306 -12.12 26.41 -5.03
C THR A 306 -11.85 27.73 -4.33
N ASN A 307 -10.66 28.29 -4.51
CA ASN A 307 -10.47 29.70 -4.29
C ASN A 307 -11.40 30.37 -5.29
N SER A 308 -12.62 30.67 -4.84
CA SER A 308 -13.51 31.62 -5.47
C SER A 308 -12.83 32.98 -5.34
N PHE A 309 -11.86 33.24 -6.20
CA PHE A 309 -11.53 34.60 -6.60
C PHE A 309 -12.65 35.04 -7.54
N LEU A 310 -13.74 35.53 -6.95
CA LEU A 310 -14.55 36.60 -7.52
C LEU A 310 -13.98 37.92 -7.01
#